data_AF-A0A915ZI47-F1
#
_entry.id   AF-A0A915ZI47-F1
#
_cell.length_a   1.000
_cell.length_b   1.000
_cell.length_c   1.000
_cell.angle_alpha   90.00
_cell.angle_beta   90.00
_cell.angle_gamma   90.00
#
_symmetry.space_group_name_H-M   'P 1'
#
loop_
_entity.id
_entity.type
_entity.pdbx_description
1 polymer ?
#
loop_
_entity_poly.entity_id
_entity_poly.type
_entity_poly.pdbx_seq_one_letter_code
_entity_poly.pdbx_strand_id
1 'polypeptide(L)'
;MKISIPLTVVAIICIIAIEQIEAFNSTFGIFVFFSQCKVWATDNYGNTVMTTGWLNCENGDPSVTFHSRDIQANPYYLHAKVMGSKRETKNRGPFNSDTCFKFTGTVATWHFNQQDMSYCQNPS
;
A
#
# COMPACT_ATOMS: atom_id res chain seq x y z
N MET A 1 -32.68 -23.20 -35.64
CA MET A 1 -32.76 -21.84 -35.04
C MET A 1 -31.34 -21.30 -34.94
N LYS A 2 -30.93 -20.35 -35.80
CA LYS A 2 -29.61 -19.71 -35.70
C LYS A 2 -29.75 -18.54 -34.72
N ILE A 3 -29.30 -18.75 -33.50
CA ILE A 3 -29.26 -17.70 -32.48
C ILE A 3 -28.11 -16.77 -32.87
N SER A 4 -28.42 -15.71 -33.60
CA SER A 4 -27.49 -14.62 -33.88
C SER A 4 -27.39 -13.77 -32.63
N ILE A 5 -26.53 -14.17 -31.69
CA ILE A 5 -26.22 -13.32 -30.53
C ILE A 5 -25.55 -12.07 -31.10
N PRO A 6 -26.15 -10.87 -30.95
CA PRO A 6 -25.59 -9.66 -31.52
C PRO A 6 -24.24 -9.41 -30.85
N LEU A 7 -23.22 -9.10 -31.66
CA LEU A 7 -21.83 -8.88 -31.23
C LEU A 7 -21.73 -7.91 -30.02
N THR A 8 -22.68 -6.99 -29.91
CA THR A 8 -22.82 -6.02 -28.81
C THR A 8 -23.08 -6.69 -27.46
N VAL A 9 -23.87 -7.77 -27.39
CA VAL A 9 -24.14 -8.49 -26.13
C VAL A 9 -22.89 -9.24 -25.67
N VAL A 10 -22.12 -9.82 -26.60
CA VAL A 10 -20.84 -10.47 -26.28
C VAL A 10 -19.80 -9.45 -25.79
N ALA A 11 -19.71 -8.29 -26.45
CA ALA A 11 -18.81 -7.21 -26.04
C ALA A 11 -19.15 -6.68 -24.64
N ILE A 12 -20.44 -6.48 -24.32
CA ILE A 12 -20.87 -6.02 -23.01
C ILE A 12 -20.51 -7.06 -21.93
N ILE A 13 -20.82 -8.35 -22.14
CA ILE A 13 -20.49 -9.44 -21.19
C ILE A 13 -18.98 -9.53 -20.95
N CYS A 14 -18.14 -9.36 -21.98
CA CYS A 14 -16.69 -9.31 -21.81
C CYS A 14 -16.23 -8.12 -20.96
N ILE A 15 -16.89 -6.97 -21.01
CA ILE A 15 -16.52 -5.78 -20.20
C ILE A 15 -16.92 -5.96 -18.72
N ILE A 16 -18.05 -6.63 -18.43
CA ILE A 16 -18.48 -6.90 -17.04
C ILE A 16 -17.67 -8.01 -16.37
N ALA A 17 -17.04 -8.89 -17.16
CA ALA A 17 -16.13 -9.94 -16.69
C ALA A 17 -14.70 -9.42 -16.44
N ILE A 18 -14.41 -8.18 -16.80
CA ILE A 18 -13.22 -7.48 -16.30
C ILE A 18 -13.57 -7.14 -14.85
N GLU A 19 -13.10 -7.97 -13.93
CA GLU A 19 -13.16 -7.71 -12.49
C GLU A 19 -12.83 -6.23 -12.26
N GLN A 20 -13.68 -5.50 -11.52
CA GLN A 20 -13.37 -4.12 -11.18
C GLN A 20 -12.05 -4.17 -10.41
N ILE A 21 -10.96 -3.80 -11.08
CA ILE A 21 -9.65 -3.67 -10.45
C ILE A 21 -9.77 -2.43 -9.58
N GLU A 22 -10.28 -2.62 -8.37
CA GLU A 22 -10.31 -1.58 -7.38
C GLU A 22 -8.84 -1.25 -7.04
N ALA A 23 -8.45 -0.04 -7.41
CA ALA A 23 -7.15 0.51 -7.13
C ALA A 23 -7.29 1.47 -5.94
N PHE A 24 -6.57 1.19 -4.87
CA PHE A 24 -6.48 2.07 -3.71
C PHE A 24 -5.12 2.73 -3.67
N ASN A 25 -5.07 3.95 -3.15
CA ASN A 25 -3.83 4.64 -2.88
C ASN A 25 -3.44 4.47 -1.41
N SER A 26 -2.21 4.04 -1.17
CA SER A 26 -1.63 4.05 0.17
C SER A 26 -0.44 5.00 0.23
N THR A 27 -0.51 5.96 1.14
CA THR A 27 0.52 6.97 1.34
C THR A 27 1.22 6.78 2.69
N PHE A 28 2.55 6.80 2.67
CA PHE A 28 3.39 6.58 3.84
C PHE A 28 4.30 7.79 4.05
N GLY A 29 4.16 8.48 5.17
CA GLY A 29 5.15 9.44 5.66
C GLY A 29 6.25 8.68 6.42
N ILE A 30 7.48 8.69 5.89
CA ILE A 30 8.59 7.88 6.37
C ILE A 30 9.67 8.77 6.99
N PHE A 31 10.07 8.41 8.21
CA PHE A 31 11.27 8.91 8.88
C PHE A 31 11.77 7.93 9.95
N VAL A 32 12.67 7.02 9.56
CA VAL A 32 13.32 6.07 10.47
C VAL A 32 14.82 6.34 10.48
N PHE A 33 15.32 6.71 11.66
CA PHE A 33 16.68 7.20 11.85
C PHE A 33 17.74 6.13 11.54
N PHE A 34 18.77 6.53 10.77
CA PHE A 34 19.92 5.70 10.38
C PHE A 34 19.54 4.30 9.88
N SER A 35 18.53 4.19 9.03
CA SER A 35 18.06 2.88 8.58
C SER A 35 17.43 2.85 7.19
N GLN A 36 17.41 1.64 6.63
CA GLN A 36 16.59 1.30 5.50
C GLN A 36 15.28 0.66 5.96
N CYS A 37 14.20 0.89 5.24
CA CYS A 37 12.91 0.30 5.53
C CYS A 37 12.18 -0.11 4.25
N LYS A 38 11.26 -1.06 4.40
CA LYS A 38 10.47 -1.61 3.31
C LYS A 38 9.02 -1.62 3.72
N VAL A 39 8.15 -1.19 2.82
CA VAL A 39 6.71 -1.38 2.90
C VAL A 39 6.27 -2.21 1.70
N TRP A 40 5.39 -3.18 1.92
CA TRP A 40 4.77 -3.95 0.85
C TRP A 40 3.32 -4.23 1.18
N ALA A 41 2.53 -4.47 0.14
CA ALA A 41 1.15 -4.89 0.27
C ALA A 41 0.95 -6.31 -0.25
N THR A 42 0.05 -7.05 0.39
CA THR A 42 -0.44 -8.33 -0.12
C THR A 42 -1.94 -8.32 -0.35
N ASP A 43 -2.40 -9.15 -1.28
CA ASP A 43 -3.82 -9.50 -1.41
C ASP A 43 -4.27 -10.46 -0.29
N ASN A 44 -5.52 -10.90 -0.37
CA ASN A 44 -6.12 -11.89 0.53
C ASN A 44 -5.49 -13.29 0.50
N TYR A 45 -4.76 -13.61 -0.57
CA TYR A 45 -4.08 -14.89 -0.74
C TYR A 45 -2.61 -14.83 -0.29
N GLY A 46 -2.14 -13.64 0.15
CA GLY A 46 -0.76 -13.42 0.56
C GLY A 46 0.20 -13.12 -0.61
N ASN A 47 -0.31 -12.92 -1.83
CA ASN A 47 0.52 -12.52 -2.96
C ASN A 47 0.91 -11.05 -2.82
N THR A 48 2.18 -10.72 -3.10
CA THR A 48 2.63 -9.32 -3.10
C THR A 48 2.07 -8.58 -4.30
N VAL A 49 1.29 -7.52 -4.04
CA VAL A 49 0.67 -6.68 -5.08
C VAL A 49 1.31 -5.29 -5.19
N MET A 50 2.10 -4.89 -4.18
CA MET A 50 2.87 -3.65 -4.19
C MET A 50 4.10 -3.80 -3.29
N THR A 51 5.23 -3.21 -3.68
CA THR A 51 6.44 -3.15 -2.83
C THR A 51 7.18 -1.84 -3.08
N THR A 52 7.71 -1.25 -2.02
CA THR A 52 8.61 -0.10 -2.13
C THR A 52 10.05 -0.49 -2.45
N GLY A 53 10.40 -1.78 -2.28
CA GLY A 53 11.80 -2.19 -2.10
C GLY A 53 12.37 -1.67 -0.78
N TRP A 54 13.67 -1.83 -0.56
CA TRP A 54 14.36 -1.20 0.56
C TRP A 54 14.63 0.27 0.21
N LEU A 55 14.00 1.17 0.93
CA LEU A 55 14.20 2.62 0.82
C LEU A 55 15.20 3.06 1.88
N ASN A 56 15.96 4.12 1.59
CA ASN A 56 16.61 4.89 2.66
C ASN A 56 15.52 5.69 3.40
N CYS A 57 15.29 5.35 4.66
CA CYS A 57 14.19 5.90 5.45
C CYS A 57 14.60 7.07 6.33
N GLU A 58 15.88 7.47 6.24
CA GLU A 58 16.44 8.65 6.89
C GLU A 58 16.28 9.92 6.04
N ASN A 59 15.98 9.80 4.74
CA ASN A 59 15.90 10.92 3.78
C ASN A 59 14.72 11.89 4.03
N GLY A 60 14.27 12.06 5.28
CA GLY A 60 13.20 12.94 5.72
C GLY A 60 13.50 13.60 7.07
N ASP A 61 14.76 13.97 7.32
CA ASP A 61 15.16 14.80 8.47
C ASP A 61 15.50 16.22 7.97
N PRO A 62 14.90 17.30 8.53
CA PRO A 62 13.94 17.34 9.65
C PRO A 62 12.48 17.08 9.27
N SER A 63 12.15 16.95 7.98
CA SER A 63 10.79 16.84 7.47
C SER A 63 10.50 15.48 6.85
N VAL A 64 9.41 14.82 7.27
CA VAL A 64 9.02 13.49 6.77
C VAL A 64 8.91 13.43 5.24
N THR A 65 9.36 12.33 4.65
CA THR A 65 9.23 12.09 3.20
C THR A 65 8.02 11.21 2.93
N PHE A 66 7.12 11.67 2.06
CA PHE A 66 5.90 10.95 1.70
C PHE A 66 6.09 10.10 0.45
N HIS A 67 5.57 8.88 0.50
CA HIS A 67 5.54 7.95 -0.63
C HIS A 67 4.12 7.42 -0.83
N SER A 68 3.54 7.69 -2.00
CA SER A 68 2.25 7.13 -2.41
C SER A 68 2.45 5.95 -3.36
N ARG A 69 1.59 4.94 -3.23
CA ARG A 69 1.61 3.74 -4.07
C ARG A 69 0.19 3.28 -4.34
N ASP A 70 -0.06 2.92 -5.59
CA ASP A 70 -1.32 2.31 -5.99
C ASP A 70 -1.29 0.81 -5.70
N ILE A 71 -2.40 0.28 -5.20
CA ILE A 71 -2.59 -1.10 -4.78
C ILE A 71 -3.82 -1.65 -5.50
N GLN A 72 -3.61 -2.64 -6.36
CA GLN A 72 -4.67 -3.30 -7.13
C GLN A 72 -5.12 -4.58 -6.42
N ALA A 73 -5.75 -4.43 -5.25
CA ALA A 73 -6.31 -5.54 -4.49
C ALA A 73 -7.39 -5.06 -3.52
N ASN A 74 -8.54 -5.74 -3.49
CA ASN A 74 -9.58 -5.52 -2.49
C ASN A 74 -9.97 -6.84 -1.80
N PRO A 75 -9.79 -6.95 -0.46
CA PRO A 75 -8.99 -6.09 0.39
C PRO A 75 -7.47 -6.35 0.22
N TYR A 76 -6.68 -5.42 0.76
CA TYR A 76 -5.22 -5.55 0.85
C TYR A 76 -4.74 -5.47 2.31
N TYR A 77 -3.53 -5.96 2.54
CA TYR A 77 -2.80 -5.88 3.81
C TYR A 77 -1.50 -5.12 3.59
N LEU A 78 -1.11 -4.30 4.56
CA LEU A 78 0.17 -3.59 4.53
C LEU A 78 1.14 -4.16 5.54
N HIS A 79 2.39 -4.24 5.12
CA HIS A 79 3.48 -4.79 5.90
C HIS A 79 4.64 -3.82 5.90
N ALA A 80 5.27 -3.63 7.06
CA ALA A 80 6.42 -2.76 7.20
C ALA A 80 7.54 -3.47 7.96
N LYS A 81 8.79 -3.23 7.54
CA LYS A 81 9.99 -3.74 8.20
C LYS A 81 11.13 -2.73 8.10
N VAL A 82 11.93 -2.65 9.16
CA VAL A 82 13.17 -1.88 9.22
C VAL A 82 14.37 -2.84 9.15
N MET A 83 15.36 -2.52 8.33
CA MET A 83 16.57 -3.30 8.16
C MET A 83 17.39 -3.28 9.46
N GLY A 84 17.95 -4.43 9.87
CA GLY A 84 18.69 -4.57 11.13
C GLY A 84 17.84 -4.59 12.41
N SER A 85 16.53 -4.30 12.31
CA SER A 85 15.62 -4.37 13.46
C SER A 85 15.30 -5.82 13.84
N LYS A 86 15.48 -6.15 15.12
CA LYS A 86 15.00 -7.41 15.73
C LYS A 86 13.48 -7.46 15.94
N ARG A 87 12.77 -6.32 15.87
CA ARG A 87 11.29 -6.30 15.97
C ARG A 87 10.66 -7.02 14.78
N GLU A 88 9.57 -7.73 15.04
CA GLU A 88 8.78 -8.40 14.02
C GLU A 88 8.21 -7.42 12.97
N THR A 89 7.87 -7.96 11.80
CA THR A 89 7.17 -7.23 10.74
C THR A 89 5.84 -6.71 11.29
N LYS A 90 5.53 -5.43 11.02
CA LYS A 90 4.22 -4.87 11.38
C LYS A 90 3.25 -5.11 10.24
N ASN A 91 2.20 -5.86 10.52
CA ASN A 91 1.10 -6.14 9.57
C ASN A 91 -0.12 -5.28 9.91
N ARG A 92 -0.83 -4.78 8.91
CA ARG A 92 -1.99 -3.88 9.01
C ARG A 92 -3.03 -4.28 7.98
N GLY A 93 -4.30 -4.04 8.29
CA GLY A 93 -5.44 -4.38 7.44
C GLY A 93 -6.31 -5.48 8.05
N PRO A 94 -7.26 -6.03 7.28
CA PRO A 94 -7.51 -5.74 5.86
C PRO A 94 -7.99 -4.30 5.60
N PHE A 95 -7.70 -3.77 4.41
CA PHE A 95 -8.16 -2.47 3.94
C PHE A 95 -8.88 -2.58 2.60
N ASN A 96 -9.92 -1.78 2.43
CA ASN A 96 -10.76 -1.66 1.24
C ASN A 96 -10.98 -0.19 0.85
N SER A 97 -10.01 0.65 1.19
CA SER A 97 -10.01 2.10 0.96
C SER A 97 -8.58 2.64 0.95
N ASP A 98 -8.45 3.90 0.53
CA ASP A 98 -7.18 4.62 0.62
C ASP A 98 -6.71 4.71 2.07
N THR A 99 -5.39 4.65 2.26
CA THR A 99 -4.81 4.67 3.59
C THR A 99 -3.63 5.61 3.71
N CYS A 100 -3.43 6.13 4.91
CA CYS A 100 -2.34 7.02 5.26
C CYS A 100 -1.61 6.47 6.49
N PHE A 101 -0.28 6.45 6.46
CA PHE A 101 0.54 5.90 7.54
C PHE A 101 1.71 6.81 7.90
N LYS A 102 2.06 6.79 9.18
CA LYS A 102 3.29 7.33 9.72
C LYS A 102 4.23 6.19 10.07
N PHE A 103 5.38 6.13 9.39
CA PHE A 103 6.44 5.16 9.62
C PHE A 103 7.65 5.86 10.23
N THR A 104 7.77 5.80 11.57
CA THR A 104 8.80 6.55 12.28
C THR A 104 9.53 5.80 13.39
N GLY A 105 10.71 6.31 13.78
CA GLY A 105 11.45 5.86 14.96
C GLY A 105 12.90 5.51 14.63
N THR A 106 13.41 4.44 15.25
CA THR A 106 14.79 3.97 15.05
C THR A 106 14.81 2.48 14.72
N VAL A 107 15.97 1.94 14.35
CA VAL A 107 16.20 0.49 14.18
C VAL A 107 15.70 -0.33 15.38
N ALA A 108 15.86 0.18 16.61
CA ALA A 108 15.44 -0.52 17.82
C ALA A 108 13.94 -0.29 18.14
N THR A 109 13.44 0.92 17.93
CA THR A 109 12.11 1.35 18.37
C THR A 109 11.36 2.10 17.27
N TRP A 110 10.87 1.38 16.27
CA TRP A 110 10.06 1.94 15.18
C TRP A 110 8.57 1.58 15.27
N HIS A 111 7.76 2.43 14.62
CA HIS A 111 6.31 2.40 14.59
C HIS A 111 5.81 2.49 13.15
N PHE A 112 4.69 1.84 12.88
CA PHE A 112 3.97 1.90 11.59
C PHE A 112 2.50 2.03 11.92
N ASN A 113 2.01 3.26 12.01
CA ASN A 113 0.71 3.58 12.56
C ASN A 113 -0.14 4.25 11.50
N GLN A 114 -1.38 3.79 11.34
CA GLN A 114 -2.35 4.45 10.47
C GLN A 114 -2.65 5.84 11.01
N GLN A 115 -2.81 6.80 10.12
CA GLN A 115 -3.15 8.19 10.42
C GLN A 115 -4.42 8.57 9.68
N ASP A 116 -4.99 9.71 10.05
CA ASP A 116 -6.00 10.37 9.24
C ASP A 116 -5.42 10.83 7.90
N MET A 117 -6.24 10.87 6.84
CA MET A 117 -5.80 11.28 5.50
C MET A 117 -5.21 12.71 5.48
N SER A 118 -5.66 13.59 6.37
CA SER A 118 -5.13 14.94 6.50
C SER A 118 -3.62 14.98 6.79
N TYR A 119 -3.06 13.97 7.48
CA TYR A 119 -1.62 13.87 7.72
C TYR A 119 -0.83 13.72 6.42
N CYS A 120 -1.35 12.95 5.46
CA CYS A 120 -0.69 12.73 4.17
C CYS A 120 -0.95 13.84 3.15
N GLN A 121 -1.99 14.65 3.36
CA GLN A 121 -2.37 15.76 2.46
C GLN A 121 -1.75 17.10 2.85
N ASN A 122 -1.43 17.29 4.14
CA ASN A 122 -0.79 18.50 4.65
C ASN A 122 0.58 18.14 5.27
N PRO A 123 1.61 17.87 4.45
CA PRO A 123 2.95 17.64 4.95
C PRO A 123 3.46 18.91 5.67
N SER A 124 3.54 18.83 7.00
CA SER A 124 4.04 19.90 7.89
C SER A 124 5.57 20.00 7.86
#